data_AF-A0A943GXZ0-F1
#
_entry.id   AF-A0A943GXZ0-F1
#
_cell.length_a   1.000
_cell.length_b   1.000
_cell.length_c   1.000
_cell.angle_alpha   90.00
_cell.angle_beta   90.00
_cell.angle_gamma   90.00
#
_symmetry.space_group_name_H-M   'P 1'
#
loop_
_entity.id
_entity.type
_entity.pdbx_description
1 polymer ?
#
loop_
_entity_poly.entity_id
_entity_poly.type
_entity_poly.pdbx_seq_one_letter_code
_entity_poly.pdbx_strand_id
1 'polypeptide(L)' 'ALKRMVGYPRISITVPSIVIMVPGLYLYKAVYNLGNMDLSVASSWFASALLIIFALPLGLIFARILTDKTFRYCT' A
#
# COMPACT_ATOMS: atom_id res chain seq x y z
N ALA A 1 -31.76 11.08 2.56
CA ALA A 1 -31.22 10.00 1.70
C ALA A 1 -29.76 10.28 1.32
N LEU A 2 -28.84 9.91 2.22
CA LEU A 2 -27.41 9.54 2.08
C LEU A 2 -26.49 10.12 0.96
N LYS A 3 -26.77 11.27 0.36
CA LYS A 3 -25.87 11.91 -0.62
C LYS A 3 -24.78 12.81 0.01
N ARG A 4 -24.60 12.77 1.34
CA ARG A 4 -23.88 13.82 2.11
C ARG A 4 -23.04 13.32 3.30
N MET A 5 -22.60 12.05 3.32
CA MET A 5 -21.92 11.48 4.50
C MET A 5 -20.40 11.28 4.36
N VAL A 6 -19.79 11.23 3.17
CA VAL A 6 -18.33 11.00 3.04
C VAL A 6 -17.82 11.60 1.72
N GLY A 7 -17.50 12.90 1.70
CA GLY A 7 -16.90 13.61 0.56
C GLY A 7 -15.41 13.31 0.37
N TYR A 8 -15.00 12.04 0.46
CA TYR A 8 -13.60 11.65 0.35
C TYR A 8 -13.30 11.12 -1.06
N PRO A 9 -12.28 11.66 -1.75
CA PRO A 9 -11.87 11.17 -3.07
C PRO A 9 -11.61 9.66 -3.02
N ARG A 10 -11.96 8.93 -4.10
CA ARG A 10 -11.75 7.46 -4.20
C ARG A 10 -10.31 7.05 -3.85
N ILE A 11 -9.35 7.91 -4.21
CA ILE A 11 -7.92 7.78 -3.88
C ILE A 11 -7.69 7.66 -2.37
N SER A 12 -8.43 8.35 -1.51
CA SER A 12 -8.23 8.27 -0.06
C SER A 12 -8.73 6.96 0.55
N ILE A 13 -9.56 6.19 -0.17
CA ILE A 13 -10.19 4.96 0.33
C ILE A 13 -9.51 3.71 -0.24
N THR A 14 -9.13 3.73 -1.52
CA THR A 14 -8.51 2.57 -2.18
C THR A 14 -7.05 2.38 -1.79
N VAL A 15 -6.37 3.49 -1.50
CA VAL A 15 -4.95 3.53 -1.22
C VAL A 15 -4.59 2.87 0.12
N PRO A 16 -5.24 3.19 1.25
CA PRO A 16 -5.00 2.49 2.52
C PRO A 16 -5.25 0.99 2.40
N SER A 17 -6.28 0.59 1.66
CA SER A 17 -6.63 -0.81 1.44
C SER A 17 -5.54 -1.58 0.67
N ILE A 18 -4.94 -0.98 -0.35
CA ILE A 18 -3.83 -1.60 -1.11
C ILE A 18 -2.58 -1.75 -0.25
N VAL A 19 -2.26 -0.76 0.60
CA VAL A 19 -1.09 -0.80 1.48
C VAL A 19 -1.22 -1.90 2.54
N ILE A 20 -2.44 -2.23 2.99
CA ILE A 20 -2.67 -3.30 3.97
C ILE A 20 -2.76 -4.68 3.30
N MET A 21 -3.40 -4.76 2.12
CA MET A 21 -3.71 -6.04 1.47
C MET A 21 -2.50 -6.66 0.75
N VAL A 22 -1.66 -5.85 0.08
CA VAL A 22 -0.54 -6.35 -0.74
C VAL A 22 0.61 -6.95 0.08
N PRO A 23 1.10 -6.36 1.20
CA PRO A 23 2.28 -6.89 1.89
C PRO A 23 2.03 -8.23 2.58
N GLY A 24 0.78 -8.59 2.86
CA GLY A 24 0.44 -9.84 3.55
C GLY A 24 0.88 -11.10 2.81
N LEU A 25 0.74 -11.13 1.47
CA LEU A 25 1.13 -12.28 0.66
C LEU A 25 2.66 -12.48 0.62
N TYR A 26 3.41 -11.38 0.56
CA TYR A 26 4.89 -11.42 0.51
C TYR A 26 5.47 -11.84 1.85
N LEU A 27 4.91 -11.36 2.96
CA LEU A 27 5.27 -11.82 4.30
C LEU A 27 4.92 -13.29 4.51
N TYR A 28 3.76 -13.75 4.04
CA TYR A 28 3.40 -15.16 4.11
C TYR A 28 4.41 -16.05 3.37
N LYS A 29 4.80 -15.68 2.14
CA LYS A 29 5.84 -16.40 1.39
C LYS A 29 7.20 -16.37 2.10
N ALA A 30 7.57 -15.25 2.72
CA ALA A 30 8.83 -15.15 3.44
C ALA A 30 8.87 -16.08 4.67
N VAL A 31 7.80 -16.10 5.47
CA VAL A 31 7.69 -16.95 6.67
C VAL A 31 7.55 -18.43 6.31
N TYR A 32 6.79 -18.75 5.25
CA TYR A 32 6.64 -20.13 4.78
C TYR A 32 7.98 -20.74 4.33
N ASN A 33 8.76 -20.00 3.53
CA ASN A 33 10.09 -20.47 3.09
C ASN A 33 11.11 -20.51 4.24
N LEU A 34 10.94 -19.67 5.28
CA LEU A 34 11.74 -19.72 6.49
C LEU A 34 11.45 -20.99 7.31
N GLY A 35 10.19 -21.43 7.36
CA GLY A 35 9.78 -22.68 8.00
C GLY A 35 10.29 -23.95 7.29
N ASN A 36 10.49 -23.88 5.97
CA ASN A 36 11.04 -24.97 5.16
C ASN A 36 12.59 -25.03 5.16
N MET A 37 13.26 -24.23 6.00
CA MET A 37 14.73 -24.09 6.09
C MET A 37 15.44 -23.49 4.86
N ASP A 38 14.70 -22.92 3.90
CA ASP A 38 15.25 -22.21 2.74
C ASP A 38 15.46 -20.72 3.04
N LEU A 39 16.52 -20.42 3.82
CA LEU A 39 16.86 -19.05 4.25
C LEU A 39 17.17 -18.10 3.07
N SER A 40 17.78 -18.62 2.01
CA SER A 40 18.13 -17.83 0.82
C SER A 40 16.88 -17.27 0.15
N VAL A 41 15.89 -18.13 -0.07
CA VAL A 41 14.60 -17.76 -0.66
C VAL A 41 13.81 -16.89 0.31
N ALA A 42 13.72 -17.28 1.59
CA ALA A 42 13.02 -16.50 2.62
C ALA A 42 13.52 -15.05 2.73
N SER A 43 14.84 -14.84 2.76
CA SER A 43 15.44 -13.49 2.85
C SER A 43 15.09 -12.61 1.65
N SER A 44 15.06 -13.16 0.44
CA SER A 44 14.69 -12.43 -0.77
C SER A 44 13.23 -11.99 -0.79
N TRP A 45 12.31 -12.86 -0.32
CA TRP A 45 10.89 -12.54 -0.17
C TRP A 45 10.67 -11.54 0.96
N PHE A 46 11.42 -11.64 2.05
CA PHE A 46 11.36 -10.71 3.17
C PHE A 46 11.82 -9.31 2.77
N ALA A 47 12.96 -9.21 2.08
CA ALA A 47 13.47 -7.94 1.54
C ALA A 47 12.47 -7.30 0.56
N SER A 48 11.87 -8.11 -0.31
CA SER A 48 10.83 -7.65 -1.24
C SER A 48 9.58 -7.14 -0.51
N ALA A 49 9.12 -7.84 0.53
CA ALA A 49 7.99 -7.40 1.35
C ALA A 49 8.28 -6.03 2.00
N LEU A 50 9.47 -5.87 2.55
CA LEU A 50 9.92 -4.66 3.23
C LEU A 50 10.02 -3.47 2.25
N LEU A 51 10.59 -3.70 1.06
CA LEU A 51 10.64 -2.72 -0.02
C LEU A 51 9.24 -2.29 -0.48
N ILE A 52 8.29 -3.23 -0.62
CA ILE A 52 6.92 -2.92 -1.03
C ILE A 52 6.20 -2.08 0.04
N ILE A 53 6.40 -2.39 1.33
CA ILE A 53 5.83 -1.63 2.45
C ILE A 53 6.30 -0.16 2.43
N PHE A 54 7.56 0.10 2.05
CA PHE A 54 8.06 1.47 1.92
C PHE A 54 7.68 2.13 0.60
N ALA A 55 7.75 1.39 -0.52
CA ALA A 55 7.52 1.91 -1.86
C ALA A 55 6.06 2.32 -2.11
N LEU A 56 5.10 1.57 -1.57
CA LEU A 56 3.67 1.89 -1.72
C LEU A 56 3.32 3.28 -1.16
N PRO A 57 3.52 3.60 0.14
CA PRO A 57 3.22 4.93 0.67
C PRO A 57 4.04 6.05 0.02
N LEU A 58 5.31 5.81 -0.33
CA LEU A 58 6.13 6.78 -1.06
C LEU A 58 5.53 7.13 -2.43
N GLY A 59 5.15 6.11 -3.22
CA GLY A 59 4.52 6.30 -4.53
C GLY A 59 3.15 6.99 -4.43
N LEU A 60 2.43 6.78 -3.33
CA LEU A 60 1.15 7.43 -3.06
C LEU A 60 1.28 8.90 -2.67
N ILE A 61 2.29 9.24 -1.87
CA ILE A 61 2.63 10.63 -1.56
C ILE A 61 3.00 11.36 -2.85
N PHE A 62 3.84 10.74 -3.70
CA PHE A 62 4.22 11.32 -4.99
C PHE A 62 3.01 11.46 -5.93
N ALA A 63 2.16 10.43 -6.04
CA ALA A 63 0.94 10.46 -6.84
C ALA A 63 -0.03 11.53 -6.34
N ARG A 64 -0.16 11.74 -5.02
CA ARG A 64 -0.92 12.86 -4.46
C ARG A 64 -0.32 14.19 -4.86
N ILE A 65 0.97 14.43 -4.62
CA ILE A 65 1.64 15.69 -4.97
C ILE A 65 1.47 16.03 -6.46
N LEU A 66 1.55 15.03 -7.34
CA LEU A 66 1.45 15.22 -8.78
C LEU A 66 0.00 15.39 -9.29
N THR A 67 -0.96 14.76 -8.62
CA THR A 67 -2.40 14.83 -8.95
C THR A 67 -3.10 16.03 -8.28
N ASP A 68 -2.57 16.54 -7.16
CA ASP A 68 -3.00 17.78 -6.51
C ASP A 68 -2.47 19.02 -7.27
N LYS A 69 -3.04 19.25 -8.46
CA LYS A 69 -2.89 20.50 -9.23
C LYS A 69 -4.06 21.46 -9.06
N THR A 70 -4.82 21.34 -7.98
CA THR A 70 -5.92 22.27 -7.68
C THR A 70 -6.25 22.20 -6.19
N PHE A 71 -5.81 23.22 -5.45
CA PHE A 71 -6.67 23.80 -4.43
C PHE A 71 -8.02 24.11 -5.11
N ARG A 72 -9.05 23.28 -4.92
CA ARG A 72 -10.47 23.67 -5.11
C ARG A 72 -11.11 23.61 -3.73
N TYR A 73 -11.18 24.73 -3.01
CA TYR A 73 -12.31 25.65 -3.06
C TYR A 73 -13.66 24.93 -2.97
N CYS A 74 -14.26 25.05 -1.78
CA CYS A 74 -15.67 24.99 -1.43
C CYS A 74 -16.62 24.30 -2.44
N THR A 75 -17.05 23.08 -2.11
CA THR A 75 -18.48 22.68 -2.10
C THR A 75 -18.64 21.47 -1.21
#